data_AF-A0A251UKK0-F1
#
_entry.id   AF-A0A251UKK0-F1
#
_cell.length_a   1.000
_cell.length_b   1.000
_cell.length_c   1.000
_cell.angle_alpha   90.00
_cell.angle_beta   90.00
_cell.angle_gamma   90.00
#
_symmetry.space_group_name_H-M   'P 1'
#
loop_
_entity.id
_entity.type
_entity.pdbx_description
1 polymer ?
#
loop_
_entity_poly.entity_id
_entity_poly.type
_entity_poly.pdbx_seq_one_letter_code
_entity_poly.pdbx_strand_id
1 'polypeptide(L)'
;MVERADLVNQALNDAVLVKNPVKIHEFMRYSLLAGGKRVRPVLRLTACALVGGEESTAMPAACAVEMIHTRGNWRTCQVYRI
;
A
#
# COMPACT_ATOMS: atom_id res chain seq x y z
N MET A 1 -10.96 6.31 -11.50
CA MET A 1 -10.06 6.46 -10.33
C MET A 1 -10.33 5.42 -9.26
N VAL A 2 -11.60 5.18 -8.90
CA VAL A 2 -12.00 4.20 -7.86
C VAL A 2 -11.49 2.78 -8.18
N GLU A 3 -11.70 2.29 -9.41
CA GLU A 3 -11.29 0.94 -9.83
C GLU A 3 -9.79 0.64 -9.65
N ARG A 4 -8.90 1.55 -10.07
CA ARG A 4 -7.44 1.39 -9.87
C ARG A 4 -7.05 1.43 -8.39
N ALA A 5 -7.76 2.20 -7.57
CA ALA A 5 -7.49 2.25 -6.13
C ALA A 5 -7.84 0.91 -5.47
N ASP A 6 -8.90 0.24 -5.92
CA ASP A 6 -9.30 -1.08 -5.41
C ASP A 6 -8.30 -2.17 -5.79
N LEU A 7 -7.80 -2.17 -7.03
CA LEU A 7 -6.73 -3.07 -7.46
C LEU A 7 -5.46 -2.89 -6.60
N VAL A 8 -5.11 -1.64 -6.30
CA VAL A 8 -3.97 -1.34 -5.41
C VAL A 8 -4.25 -1.81 -3.98
N ASN A 9 -5.46 -1.61 -3.45
CA ASN A 9 -5.82 -2.10 -2.12
C ASN A 9 -5.69 -3.63 -2.04
N GLN A 10 -6.14 -4.34 -3.06
CA GLN A 10 -6.00 -5.79 -3.16
C GLN A 10 -4.52 -6.20 -3.21
N ALA A 11 -3.72 -5.56 -4.08
CA ALA A 11 -2.29 -5.84 -4.18
C ALA A 11 -1.53 -5.55 -2.87
N LEU A 12 -1.87 -4.49 -2.13
CA LEU A 12 -1.28 -4.19 -0.82
C LEU A 12 -1.68 -5.21 0.25
N ASN A 13 -2.93 -5.65 0.22
CA ASN A 13 -3.44 -6.67 1.14
C ASN A 13 -2.70 -8.00 0.96
N ASP A 14 -2.43 -8.38 -0.30
CA ASP A 14 -1.76 -9.62 -0.65
C ASP A 14 -0.23 -9.54 -0.41
N ALA A 15 0.36 -8.35 -0.57
CA ALA A 15 1.78 -8.13 -0.35
C ALA A 15 2.20 -8.20 1.13
N VAL A 16 1.32 -7.84 2.07
CA VAL A 16 1.66 -7.78 3.50
C VAL A 16 0.92 -8.85 4.28
N LEU A 17 1.37 -10.10 4.19
CA LEU A 17 0.80 -11.21 4.95
C LEU A 17 1.17 -11.13 6.44
N VAL A 18 0.27 -11.56 7.32
CA VAL A 18 0.55 -11.68 8.76
C VAL A 18 1.47 -12.87 9.00
N LYS A 19 2.68 -12.58 9.50
CA LYS A 19 3.69 -13.59 9.85
C LYS A 19 4.28 -13.26 11.22
N ASN A 20 5.06 -14.19 11.77
CA ASN A 20 5.82 -13.91 12.99
C ASN A 20 6.93 -12.88 12.70
N PRO A 21 7.06 -11.80 13.51
CA PRO A 21 6.27 -11.48 14.70
C PRO A 21 4.91 -10.82 14.37
N VAL A 22 3.83 -11.44 14.82
CA VAL A 22 2.44 -11.11 14.44
C VAL A 22 2.09 -9.63 14.66
N LYS A 23 2.44 -9.07 15.82
CA LYS A 23 2.12 -7.67 16.17
C LYS A 23 2.66 -6.65 15.18
N ILE A 24 3.86 -6.87 14.64
CA ILE A 24 4.47 -5.94 13.68
C ILE A 24 3.67 -5.97 12.38
N HIS A 25 3.34 -7.16 11.89
CA HIS A 25 2.57 -7.31 10.66
C HIS A 25 1.13 -6.79 10.80
N GLU A 26 0.48 -7.01 11.94
CA GLU A 26 -0.84 -6.44 12.21
C GLU A 26 -0.82 -4.91 12.20
N PHE A 27 0.20 -4.29 12.81
CA PHE A 27 0.37 -2.84 12.79
C PHE A 27 0.65 -2.29 11.39
N MET A 28 1.51 -2.97 10.62
CA MET A 28 1.78 -2.61 9.23
C MET A 28 0.50 -2.63 8.40
N ARG A 29 -0.28 -3.71 8.50
CA ARG A 29 -1.56 -3.86 7.80
C ARG A 29 -2.58 -2.83 8.26
N TYR A 30 -2.69 -2.59 9.55
CA TYR A 30 -3.58 -1.57 10.09
C TYR A 30 -3.27 -0.20 9.48
N SER A 31 -2.01 0.24 9.51
CA SER A 31 -1.64 1.55 9.00
C SER A 31 -1.79 1.65 7.48
N LEU A 32 -1.39 0.61 6.75
CA LEU A 32 -1.38 0.58 5.27
C LEU A 32 -2.78 0.43 4.67
N LEU A 33 -3.65 -0.33 5.33
CA LEU A 33 -4.99 -0.68 4.86
C LEU A 33 -6.11 0.12 5.53
N ALA A 34 -5.81 1.09 6.42
CA ALA A 34 -6.79 2.01 7.04
C ALA A 34 -7.55 2.92 6.05
N GLY A 35 -7.37 2.72 4.74
CA GLY A 35 -7.99 3.50 3.69
C GLY A 35 -7.18 4.74 3.30
N GLY A 36 -7.53 5.29 2.14
CA GLY A 36 -6.85 6.45 1.58
C GLY A 36 -7.28 6.66 0.14
N LYS A 37 -7.00 7.85 -0.41
CA LYS A 37 -7.35 8.17 -1.80
C LYS A 37 -6.49 7.43 -2.83
N ARG A 38 -5.41 6.77 -2.39
CA ARG A 38 -4.45 6.01 -3.22
C ARG A 38 -3.90 6.80 -4.41
N VAL A 39 -3.74 8.12 -4.25
CA VAL A 39 -3.34 9.02 -5.34
C VAL A 39 -1.95 8.66 -5.90
N ARG A 40 -1.00 8.33 -5.02
CA ARG A 40 0.40 8.02 -5.41
C ARG A 40 0.51 6.73 -6.24
N PRO A 41 -0.03 5.59 -5.80
CA PRO A 41 0.03 4.37 -6.61
C PRO A 41 -0.78 4.50 -7.89
N VAL A 42 -1.96 5.15 -7.87
CA VAL A 42 -2.73 5.41 -9.10
C VAL A 42 -1.94 6.27 -10.08
N LEU A 43 -1.26 7.32 -9.60
CA LEU A 43 -0.39 8.15 -10.44
C LEU A 43 0.74 7.31 -11.08
N ARG A 44 1.36 6.41 -10.31
CA ARG A 44 2.43 5.53 -10.80
C ARG A 44 1.93 4.60 -11.90
N LEU A 45 0.77 3.97 -11.72
CA LEU A 45 0.15 3.12 -12.73
C LEU A 45 -0.20 3.91 -14.00
N THR A 46 -0.79 5.10 -13.84
CA THR A 46 -1.13 5.94 -15.00
C THR A 46 0.09 6.45 -15.75
N ALA A 47 1.19 6.76 -15.06
CA ALA A 47 2.44 7.18 -15.69
C ALA A 47 3.07 6.02 -16.48
N CYS A 48 2.98 4.79 -15.97
CA CYS A 48 3.43 3.60 -16.69
C CYS A 48 2.59 3.36 -17.95
N ALA A 49 1.26 3.40 -17.82
CA ALA A 49 0.35 3.26 -18.96
C ALA A 49 0.56 4.37 -20.01
N LEU A 50 0.83 5.60 -19.58
CA LEU A 50 1.08 6.75 -20.47
C LEU A 50 2.28 6.56 -21.39
N VAL A 51 3.33 5.88 -20.91
CA VAL A 51 4.52 5.57 -21.72
C VAL A 51 4.41 4.25 -22.48
N GLY A 52 3.22 3.63 -22.49
CA GLY A 52 2.97 2.35 -23.17
C GLY A 52 3.40 1.12 -22.37
N GLY A 53 3.70 1.26 -21.07
CA GLY A 53 4.03 0.14 -20.20
C GLY A 53 2.79 -0.57 -19.66
N GLU A 54 2.97 -1.80 -19.19
CA GLU A 54 1.90 -2.60 -18.61
C GLU A 54 1.72 -2.28 -17.12
N GLU A 55 0.49 -1.99 -16.69
CA GLU A 55 0.19 -1.65 -15.28
C GLU A 55 0.61 -2.76 -14.29
N SER A 56 0.54 -4.04 -14.69
CA SER A 56 0.93 -5.16 -13.82
C SER A 56 2.42 -5.11 -13.43
N THR A 57 3.28 -4.68 -14.37
CA THR A 57 4.73 -4.53 -14.14
C THR A 57 5.04 -3.35 -13.20
N ALA A 58 4.18 -2.34 -13.19
CA ALA A 58 4.29 -1.18 -12.31
C ALA A 58 3.63 -1.38 -10.94
N MET A 59 2.80 -2.42 -10.77
CA MET A 59 2.06 -2.68 -9.53
C MET A 59 2.98 -2.85 -8.31
N PRO A 60 4.08 -3.64 -8.35
CA PRO A 60 4.99 -3.75 -7.21
C PRO A 60 5.61 -2.40 -6.83
N ALA A 61 5.98 -1.59 -7.82
CA ALA A 61 6.54 -0.26 -7.59
C ALA A 61 5.50 0.71 -7.01
N ALA A 62 4.26 0.65 -7.48
CA ALA A 62 3.15 1.43 -6.95
C ALA A 62 2.88 1.09 -5.47
N CYS A 63 2.86 -0.20 -5.13
CA CYS A 63 2.71 -0.67 -3.75
C CYS A 63 3.87 -0.20 -2.86
N ALA A 64 5.12 -0.31 -3.33
CA ALA A 64 6.29 0.14 -2.57
C ALA A 64 6.24 1.64 -2.23
N VAL A 65 5.85 2.47 -3.19
CA VAL A 65 5.68 3.93 -2.95
C VAL A 65 4.60 4.20 -1.89
N GLU A 66 3.49 3.47 -1.93
CA GLU A 66 2.42 3.63 -0.93
C GLU A 66 2.85 3.13 0.46
N MET A 67 3.65 2.06 0.54
CA MET A 67 4.22 1.57 1.80
C MET A 67 5.14 2.62 2.43
N ILE A 68 6.00 3.28 1.64
CA ILE A 68 6.87 4.36 2.12
C ILE A 68 6.04 5.59 2.52
N HIS A 69 4.98 5.90 1.75
CA HIS A 69 4.08 7.01 2.07
C HIS A 69 3.33 6.79 3.38
N THR A 70 2.93 5.54 3.63
CA THR A 70 2.32 5.07 4.86
C THR A 70 3.39 4.98 5.94
N ARG A 71 3.95 6.13 6.31
CA ARG A 71 4.76 6.24 7.51
C ARG A 71 3.84 5.96 8.68
N GLY A 72 4.16 4.92 9.45
CA GLY A 72 3.44 4.58 10.67
C GLY A 72 3.21 5.85 11.48
N ASN A 73 1.95 6.19 11.70
CA ASN A 73 1.60 7.23 12.65
C ASN A 73 2.23 6.79 14.00
N TRP A 74 3.14 7.59 14.55
CA TRP A 74 3.76 7.29 15.84
C TRP A 74 2.72 7.11 16.97
N ARG A 75 1.52 7.71 16.82
CA ARG A 75 0.38 7.47 17.73
C ARG A 75 -0.16 6.06 17.63
N THR A 76 -0.11 5.40 16.47
CA THR A 76 -0.57 4.01 16.34
C THR A 76 0.48 3.03 16.88
N CYS A 77 1.78 3.34 16.84
CA CYS A 77 2.78 2.57 17.59
C CYS A 77 2.50 2.59 19.10
N GLN A 78 2.06 3.73 19.66
CA GLN A 78 1.64 3.81 21.06
C GLN A 78 0.43 2.92 21.38
N VAL A 79 -0.55 2.83 20.46
CA VAL A 79 -1.74 1.97 20.62
C VAL A 79 -1.35 0.49 20.61
N TYR A 80 -0.45 0.08 19.72
CA TYR A 80 -0.04 -1.33 19.59
C TYR A 80 1.11 -1.75 20.54
N ARG A 81 1.69 -0.81 21.30
CA ARG A 81 2.86 -1.03 22.19
C ARG A 81 3.98 -1.82 21.50
N ILE A 82 4.36 -1.38 20.31
CA ILE A 82 5.47 -1.92 19.52
C ILE A 82 6.70 -1.07 19.75
#